data_AF-A0A7J8XVD8-F1
#
_entry.id   AF-A0A7J8XVD8-F1
#
_cell.length_a   1.000
_cell.length_b   1.000
_cell.length_c   1.000
_cell.angle_alpha   90.00
_cell.angle_beta   90.00
_cell.angle_gamma   90.00
#
_symmetry.space_group_name_H-M   'P 1'
#
loop_
_entity.id
_entity.type
_entity.pdbx_description
1 polymer ?
#
loop_
_entity_poly.entity_id
_entity_poly.type
_entity_poly.pdbx_seq_one_letter_code
_entity_poly.pdbx_strand_id
1 'polypeptide(L)'
;MSEVAILEVVKKNCGDHLILGEEGGIIGDTSSDYLWCIDPLDGTTNFAHCYPSFAVSVGVLFQGNPAAAAVVEFVGGPMCWNTRTFTATAGGGAFCNGQKIHPSKTDKVEQSLLVTGFGYDHDDAWITNIELFKEFTDISRGVRRLGAAAVDMCHVALGVAEAYWEYRLKPWDMAAGVLLLERIAPATEKLKSKGIDFSLWYKPESYVTDL
;
A
#
# COMPACT_ATOMS: atom_id res chain seq x y z
N MET A 1 6.80 15.64 -14.02
CA MET A 1 6.96 14.76 -12.83
C MET A 1 5.56 14.32 -12.42
N SER A 2 5.40 13.08 -11.94
CA SER A 2 4.09 12.50 -11.59
C SER A 2 3.38 13.32 -10.51
N GLU A 3 4.08 13.78 -9.48
CA GLU A 3 3.49 14.57 -8.40
C GLU A 3 2.81 15.84 -8.92
N VAL A 4 3.50 16.62 -9.77
CA VAL A 4 2.95 17.84 -10.37
C VAL A 4 1.65 17.56 -11.13
N ALA A 5 1.62 16.50 -11.94
CA ALA A 5 0.43 16.14 -12.71
C ALA A 5 -0.74 15.74 -11.80
N ILE A 6 -0.48 15.02 -10.71
CA ILE A 6 -1.51 14.64 -9.73
C ILE A 6 -2.02 15.90 -9.02
N LEU A 7 -1.12 16.76 -8.55
CA LEU A 7 -1.46 18.00 -7.85
C LEU A 7 -2.30 18.95 -8.73
N GLU A 8 -1.99 19.06 -10.02
CA GLU A 8 -2.80 19.85 -10.96
C GLU A 8 -4.24 19.34 -11.05
N VAL A 9 -4.43 18.02 -11.11
CA VAL A 9 -5.75 17.40 -11.14
C VAL A 9 -6.48 17.61 -9.82
N VAL A 10 -5.83 17.37 -8.67
CA VAL A 10 -6.46 17.52 -7.36
C VAL A 10 -6.84 18.99 -7.12
N LYS A 11 -5.92 19.94 -7.32
CA LYS A 11 -6.19 21.38 -7.11
C LYS A 11 -7.32 21.90 -8.00
N LYS A 12 -7.43 21.39 -9.22
CA LYS A 12 -8.48 21.79 -10.16
C LYS A 12 -9.87 21.31 -9.74
N ASN A 13 -9.99 20.13 -9.14
CA ASN A 13 -11.28 19.50 -8.82
C ASN A 13 -11.66 19.59 -7.34
N CYS A 14 -10.68 19.75 -6.46
CA CYS A 14 -10.80 19.68 -4.99
C CYS A 14 -9.83 20.69 -4.33
N GLY A 15 -9.88 21.95 -4.79
CA GLY A 15 -8.89 22.98 -4.41
C GLY A 15 -8.87 23.39 -2.94
N ASP A 16 -9.88 23.00 -2.17
CA ASP A 16 -10.08 23.19 -0.73
C ASP A 16 -9.71 21.96 0.11
N HIS A 17 -9.20 20.88 -0.51
CA HIS A 17 -8.78 19.69 0.22
C HIS A 17 -7.32 19.79 0.70
N LEU A 18 -7.01 19.10 1.80
CA LEU A 18 -5.64 18.93 2.27
C LEU A 18 -4.93 17.85 1.47
N ILE A 19 -3.65 18.04 1.18
CA ILE A 19 -2.80 17.09 0.47
C ILE A 19 -1.54 16.84 1.31
N LEU A 20 -1.12 15.59 1.40
CA LEU A 20 0.16 15.11 1.92
C LEU A 20 0.84 14.30 0.82
N GLY A 21 1.83 14.90 0.15
CA GLY A 21 2.68 14.24 -0.84
C GLY A 21 4.02 13.81 -0.26
N GLU A 22 4.60 12.73 -0.78
CA GLU A 22 5.94 12.26 -0.41
C GLU A 22 7.01 13.34 -0.64
N GLU A 23 7.01 13.97 -1.82
CA GLU A 23 8.04 14.95 -2.22
C GLU A 23 7.66 16.37 -1.75
N GLY A 24 6.38 16.74 -1.90
CA GLY A 24 5.88 18.09 -1.65
C GLY A 24 5.43 18.37 -0.21
N GLY A 25 5.31 17.35 0.64
CA GLY A 25 4.82 17.50 2.02
C GLY A 25 3.35 17.94 2.08
N ILE A 26 3.01 18.76 3.09
CA ILE A 26 1.64 19.22 3.34
C ILE A 26 1.32 20.45 2.50
N ILE A 27 0.22 20.39 1.74
CA ILE A 27 -0.26 21.46 0.85
C ILE A 27 -1.78 21.57 0.97
N GLY A 28 -2.31 22.80 1.01
CA GLY A 28 -3.76 23.05 0.98
C GLY A 28 -4.33 23.53 2.32
N ASP A 29 -5.63 23.31 2.52
CA ASP A 29 -6.36 23.80 3.70
C ASP A 29 -6.31 22.76 4.84
N THR A 30 -5.62 23.09 5.93
CA THR A 30 -5.49 22.23 7.11
C THR A 30 -6.81 22.01 7.87
N SER A 31 -7.85 22.80 7.56
CA SER A 31 -9.19 22.64 8.13
C SER A 31 -10.10 21.69 7.34
N SER A 32 -9.63 21.18 6.19
CA SER A 32 -10.40 20.25 5.37
C SER A 32 -10.66 18.92 6.07
N ASP A 33 -11.87 18.39 5.93
CA ASP A 33 -12.19 17.02 6.34
C ASP A 33 -11.51 15.97 5.43
N TYR A 34 -11.03 16.37 4.25
CA TYR A 34 -10.39 15.49 3.28
C TYR A 34 -8.87 15.62 3.27
N LEU A 35 -8.18 14.48 3.30
CA LEU A 35 -6.74 14.39 3.13
C LEU A 35 -6.40 13.47 1.96
N TRP A 36 -5.72 14.01 0.95
CA TRP A 36 -5.12 13.24 -0.15
C TRP A 36 -3.70 12.82 0.25
N CYS A 37 -3.46 11.52 0.36
CA CYS A 37 -2.12 10.97 0.57
C CYS A 37 -1.57 10.50 -0.78
N ILE A 38 -0.45 11.05 -1.22
CA ILE A 38 0.07 10.89 -2.58
C ILE A 38 1.50 10.38 -2.53
N ASP A 39 1.71 9.18 -3.07
CA ASP A 39 3.03 8.68 -3.44
C ASP A 39 3.15 8.76 -4.97
N PRO A 40 3.92 9.72 -5.49
CA PRO A 40 4.06 9.92 -6.93
C PRO A 40 4.95 8.86 -7.60
N LEU A 41 5.73 8.08 -6.85
CA LEU A 41 6.59 7.01 -7.37
C LEU A 41 7.00 5.99 -6.27
N ASP A 42 6.08 5.10 -5.91
CA ASP A 42 6.35 3.97 -5.04
C ASP A 42 7.27 2.98 -5.77
N GLY A 43 8.38 2.60 -5.15
CA GLY A 43 9.41 1.79 -5.78
C GLY A 43 10.39 2.58 -6.65
N THR A 44 10.76 3.79 -6.24
CA THR A 44 11.77 4.65 -6.92
C THR A 44 13.04 3.88 -7.32
N THR A 45 13.58 3.01 -6.45
CA THR A 45 14.74 2.16 -6.78
C THR A 45 14.43 1.23 -7.97
N ASN A 46 13.26 0.59 -7.99
CA ASN A 46 12.87 -0.28 -9.09
C ASN A 46 12.72 0.51 -10.40
N PHE A 47 12.09 1.68 -10.36
CA PHE A 47 11.98 2.57 -11.52
C PHE A 47 13.36 2.95 -12.07
N ALA A 48 14.29 3.38 -11.21
CA ALA A 48 15.64 3.77 -11.61
C ALA A 48 16.42 2.63 -12.29
N HIS A 49 16.15 1.39 -11.90
CA HIS A 49 16.77 0.19 -12.48
C HIS A 49 15.94 -0.46 -13.60
N CYS A 50 14.82 0.15 -14.01
CA CYS A 50 13.87 -0.41 -14.97
C CYS A 50 13.34 -1.80 -14.56
N TYR A 51 13.27 -2.07 -13.25
CA TYR A 51 12.71 -3.30 -12.71
C TYR A 51 11.18 -3.20 -12.66
N PRO A 52 10.43 -4.19 -13.20
CA PRO A 52 8.97 -4.11 -13.30
C PRO A 52 8.27 -4.43 -11.97
N SER A 53 8.24 -3.43 -11.09
CA SER A 53 7.39 -3.36 -9.89
C SER A 53 7.52 -1.96 -9.27
N PHE A 54 6.68 -1.03 -9.70
CA PHE A 54 6.57 0.31 -9.11
C PHE A 54 5.19 0.86 -9.44
N ALA A 55 4.76 1.89 -8.72
CA ALA A 55 3.42 2.44 -8.89
C ALA A 55 3.34 3.94 -8.64
N VAL A 56 2.24 4.53 -9.12
CA VAL A 56 1.71 5.77 -8.56
C VAL A 56 0.58 5.38 -7.61
N SER A 57 0.57 5.91 -6.39
CA SER A 57 -0.43 5.60 -5.37
C SER A 57 -1.10 6.88 -4.86
N VAL A 58 -2.43 6.88 -4.87
CA VAL A 58 -3.25 8.00 -4.37
C VAL A 58 -4.35 7.45 -3.48
N GLY A 59 -4.29 7.78 -2.20
CA GLY A 59 -5.34 7.51 -1.22
C GLY A 59 -6.04 8.80 -0.80
N VAL A 60 -7.32 8.72 -0.46
CA VAL A 60 -8.09 9.82 0.10
C VAL A 60 -8.67 9.36 1.43
N LEU A 61 -8.43 10.14 2.48
CA LEU A 61 -9.09 9.99 3.77
C LEU A 61 -10.19 11.05 3.89
N PHE A 62 -11.30 10.68 4.52
CA PHE A 62 -12.33 11.58 5.00
C PHE A 62 -12.42 11.44 6.52
N GLN A 63 -12.15 12.52 7.26
CA GLN A 63 -12.10 12.54 8.73
C GLN A 63 -11.21 11.43 9.29
N GLY A 64 -10.03 11.22 8.68
CA GLY A 64 -9.06 10.20 9.07
C GLY A 64 -9.42 8.75 8.68
N ASN A 65 -10.52 8.53 7.97
CA ASN A 65 -10.95 7.21 7.51
C ASN A 65 -10.76 7.05 5.99
N PRO A 66 -10.27 5.89 5.49
CA PRO A 66 -10.09 5.69 4.06
C PRO A 66 -11.41 5.81 3.27
N ALA A 67 -11.43 6.71 2.29
CA ALA A 67 -12.61 7.08 1.50
C ALA A 67 -12.53 6.60 0.04
N ALA A 68 -11.38 6.81 -0.61
CA ALA A 68 -11.11 6.39 -1.98
C ALA A 68 -9.63 6.03 -2.18
N ALA A 69 -9.35 5.17 -3.15
CA ALA A 69 -7.99 4.72 -3.48
C ALA A 69 -7.84 4.47 -4.98
N ALA A 70 -6.68 4.83 -5.51
CA ALA A 70 -6.22 4.47 -6.84
C ALA A 70 -4.72 4.14 -6.81
N VAL A 71 -4.34 3.01 -7.37
CA VAL A 71 -2.93 2.63 -7.58
C VAL A 71 -2.74 2.24 -9.04
N VAL A 72 -1.78 2.87 -9.72
CA VAL A 72 -1.40 2.52 -11.09
C VAL A 72 -0.05 1.83 -11.04
N GLU A 73 -0.07 0.51 -11.12
CA GLU A 73 1.12 -0.33 -11.14
C GLU A 73 1.67 -0.46 -12.56
N PHE A 74 3.00 -0.37 -12.70
CA PHE A 74 3.72 -0.61 -13.94
C PHE A 74 4.33 -2.02 -13.97
N VAL A 75 4.06 -2.76 -15.04
CA VAL A 75 4.46 -4.17 -15.23
C VAL A 75 5.09 -4.41 -16.60
N GLY A 76 5.63 -5.61 -16.82
CA GLY A 76 6.18 -6.05 -18.12
C GLY A 76 7.69 -5.80 -18.24
N GLY A 77 8.15 -4.58 -17.89
CA GLY A 77 9.57 -4.24 -17.90
C GLY A 77 10.04 -3.64 -19.23
N PRO A 78 11.37 -3.52 -19.42
CA PRO A 78 11.93 -2.97 -20.65
C PRO A 78 11.39 -3.70 -21.88
N MET A 79 10.99 -2.94 -22.90
CA MET A 79 10.41 -3.39 -24.18
C MET A 79 8.92 -3.82 -24.16
N CYS A 80 8.26 -3.93 -23.00
CA CYS A 80 6.85 -4.35 -22.95
C CYS A 80 6.07 -3.76 -21.76
N TRP A 81 6.37 -2.51 -21.39
CA TRP A 81 5.67 -1.79 -20.33
C TRP A 81 4.15 -1.79 -20.53
N ASN A 82 3.43 -2.12 -19.46
CA ASN A 82 1.98 -2.05 -19.36
C ASN A 82 1.58 -1.61 -17.95
N THR A 83 0.29 -1.33 -17.73
CA THR A 83 -0.24 -0.88 -16.45
C THR A 83 -1.39 -1.75 -15.95
N ARG A 84 -1.48 -1.88 -14.63
CA ARG A 84 -2.69 -2.34 -13.92
C ARG A 84 -3.18 -1.22 -13.02
N THR A 85 -4.47 -0.89 -13.12
CA THR A 85 -5.09 0.15 -12.31
C THR A 85 -5.99 -0.48 -11.26
N PHE A 86 -5.62 -0.32 -10.00
CA PHE A 86 -6.39 -0.77 -8.85
C PHE A 86 -7.19 0.40 -8.29
N THR A 87 -8.46 0.18 -7.94
CA THR A 87 -9.32 1.20 -7.34
C THR A 87 -10.22 0.64 -6.25
N ALA A 88 -10.56 1.47 -5.27
CA ALA A 88 -11.55 1.17 -4.24
C ALA A 88 -12.21 2.44 -3.69
N THR A 89 -13.40 2.29 -3.10
CA THR A 89 -14.09 3.32 -2.33
C THR A 89 -14.66 2.71 -1.05
N ALA A 90 -14.84 3.50 0.01
CA ALA A 90 -15.30 3.01 1.32
C ALA A 90 -16.62 2.23 1.26
N GLY A 91 -17.58 2.70 0.46
CA GLY A 91 -18.87 2.03 0.24
C GLY A 91 -18.89 1.00 -0.91
N GLY A 92 -17.75 0.82 -1.59
CA GLY A 92 -17.62 -0.02 -2.79
C GLY A 92 -16.83 -1.31 -2.56
N GLY A 93 -16.49 -1.96 -3.66
CA GLY A 93 -15.51 -3.05 -3.68
C GLY A 93 -14.14 -2.57 -4.13
N ALA A 94 -13.18 -3.50 -4.19
CA ALA A 94 -11.91 -3.29 -4.87
C ALA A 94 -11.98 -3.81 -6.31
N PHE A 95 -11.28 -3.14 -7.22
CA PHE A 95 -11.25 -3.46 -8.65
C PHE A 95 -9.83 -3.39 -9.19
N CYS A 96 -9.54 -4.18 -10.23
CA CYS A 96 -8.35 -4.09 -11.05
C CYS A 96 -8.79 -4.00 -12.52
N ASN A 97 -8.38 -2.96 -13.23
CA ASN A 97 -8.79 -2.67 -14.61
C ASN A 97 -10.33 -2.73 -14.80
N GLY A 98 -11.07 -2.23 -13.81
CA GLY A 98 -12.54 -2.21 -13.80
C GLY A 98 -13.21 -3.54 -13.45
N GLN A 99 -12.45 -4.62 -13.25
CA GLN A 99 -12.98 -5.92 -12.82
C GLN A 99 -12.88 -6.06 -11.32
N LYS A 100 -13.94 -6.58 -10.67
CA LYS A 100 -13.95 -6.78 -9.23
C LYS A 100 -12.91 -7.84 -8.84
N ILE A 101 -12.12 -7.57 -7.81
CA ILE A 101 -11.08 -8.47 -7.31
C ILE A 101 -11.48 -9.07 -5.97
N HIS A 102 -10.81 -10.18 -5.64
CA HIS A 102 -11.05 -10.97 -4.44
C HIS A 102 -9.70 -11.46 -3.90
N PRO A 103 -9.58 -11.65 -2.57
CA PRO A 103 -8.38 -12.23 -2.02
C PRO A 103 -8.25 -13.70 -2.43
N SER A 104 -7.05 -14.24 -2.21
CA SER A 104 -6.84 -15.67 -2.24
C SER A 104 -7.76 -16.37 -1.23
N LYS A 105 -8.16 -17.60 -1.57
CA LYS A 105 -8.93 -18.48 -0.67
C LYS A 105 -8.03 -19.36 0.21
N THR A 106 -6.72 -19.29 0.03
CA THR A 106 -5.75 -20.04 0.82
C THR A 106 -5.81 -19.59 2.28
N ASP A 107 -6.06 -20.52 3.19
CA ASP A 107 -6.17 -20.25 4.63
C ASP A 107 -5.06 -20.92 5.48
N LYS A 108 -4.03 -21.44 4.79
CA LYS A 108 -2.92 -22.22 5.34
C LYS A 108 -1.59 -21.65 4.88
N VAL A 109 -0.72 -21.29 5.83
CA VAL A 109 0.57 -20.64 5.56
C VAL A 109 1.48 -21.49 4.68
N GLU A 110 1.46 -22.81 4.84
CA GLU A 110 2.24 -23.76 4.03
C GLU A 110 1.81 -23.83 2.56
N GLN A 111 0.69 -23.19 2.21
CA GLN A 111 0.18 -23.07 0.85
C GLN A 111 0.28 -21.65 0.31
N SER A 112 0.71 -20.69 1.12
CA SER A 112 0.73 -19.26 0.82
C SER A 112 2.01 -18.80 0.13
N LEU A 113 1.88 -17.84 -0.79
CA LEU A 113 2.94 -16.96 -1.25
C LEU A 113 2.82 -15.63 -0.50
N LEU A 114 3.90 -15.20 0.14
CA LEU A 114 3.90 -13.98 0.94
C LEU A 114 4.76 -12.89 0.28
N VAL A 115 4.45 -11.64 0.57
CA VAL A 115 5.22 -10.47 0.11
C VAL A 115 5.68 -9.64 1.31
N THR A 116 6.82 -8.97 1.19
CA THR A 116 7.35 -8.09 2.24
C THR A 116 8.25 -7.00 1.66
N GLY A 117 8.56 -5.99 2.45
CA GLY A 117 9.59 -5.01 2.16
C GLY A 117 10.56 -4.80 3.33
N PHE A 118 11.69 -4.15 3.04
CA PHE A 118 12.75 -3.88 4.00
C PHE A 118 13.06 -2.38 3.97
N GLY A 119 13.04 -1.76 5.15
CA GLY A 119 13.48 -0.38 5.32
C GLY A 119 14.98 -0.22 5.07
N TYR A 120 15.38 1.01 4.77
CA TYR A 120 16.78 1.36 4.49
C TYR A 120 17.67 1.33 5.75
N ASP A 121 17.09 1.60 6.92
CA ASP A 121 17.81 1.59 8.19
C ASP A 121 17.95 0.16 8.70
N HIS A 122 19.18 -0.32 8.88
CA HIS A 122 19.47 -1.66 9.40
C HIS A 122 19.56 -1.67 10.93
N ASP A 123 18.46 -1.29 11.59
CA ASP A 123 18.32 -1.31 13.04
C ASP A 123 17.48 -2.51 13.55
N ASP A 124 17.04 -2.46 14.80
CA ASP A 124 16.32 -3.56 15.45
C ASP A 124 15.04 -3.98 14.69
N ALA A 125 14.34 -3.03 14.07
CA ALA A 125 13.14 -3.34 13.28
C ALA A 125 13.52 -4.10 12.00
N TRP A 126 14.64 -3.75 11.38
CA TRP A 126 15.18 -4.48 10.24
C TRP A 126 15.62 -5.90 10.63
N ILE A 127 16.33 -6.06 11.75
CA ILE A 127 16.73 -7.39 12.25
C ILE A 127 15.51 -8.26 12.46
N THR A 128 14.50 -7.73 13.15
CA THR A 128 13.22 -8.41 13.39
C THR A 128 12.56 -8.82 12.08
N ASN A 129 12.55 -7.93 11.08
CA ASN A 129 11.97 -8.22 9.77
C ASN A 129 12.72 -9.32 9.03
N ILE A 130 14.05 -9.36 9.11
CA ILE A 130 14.88 -10.44 8.53
C ILE A 130 14.61 -11.78 9.21
N GLU A 131 14.41 -11.79 10.52
CA GLU A 131 14.02 -13.00 11.27
C GLU A 131 12.65 -13.53 10.80
N LEU A 132 11.66 -12.64 10.66
CA LEU A 132 10.35 -12.99 10.10
C LEU A 132 10.47 -13.52 8.67
N PHE A 133 11.27 -12.87 7.81
CA PHE A 133 11.51 -13.30 6.44
C PHE A 133 12.09 -14.72 6.39
N LYS A 134 13.06 -15.02 7.26
CA LYS A 134 13.65 -16.35 7.39
C LYS A 134 12.60 -17.38 7.83
N GLU A 135 11.84 -17.09 8.88
CA GLU A 135 10.82 -17.98 9.41
C GLU A 135 9.74 -18.27 8.36
N PHE A 136 9.20 -17.24 7.72
CA PHE A 136 8.14 -17.39 6.72
C PHE A 136 8.61 -18.09 5.45
N THR A 137 9.88 -17.98 5.08
CA THR A 137 10.44 -18.74 3.96
C THR A 137 10.50 -20.25 4.26
N ASP A 138 10.67 -20.64 5.52
CA ASP A 138 10.71 -22.06 5.94
C ASP A 138 9.32 -22.71 5.94
N ILE A 139 8.27 -21.96 6.29
CA ILE A 139 6.93 -22.52 6.52
C ILE A 139 5.91 -22.24 5.41
N SER A 140 6.25 -21.48 4.36
CA SER A 140 5.34 -21.10 3.26
C SER A 140 5.82 -21.62 1.90
N ARG A 141 5.11 -21.28 0.81
CA ARG A 141 5.59 -21.52 -0.57
C ARG A 141 6.64 -20.51 -1.03
N GLY A 142 7.06 -19.62 -0.14
CA GLY A 142 8.11 -18.67 -0.32
C GLY A 142 7.64 -17.25 -0.09
N VAL A 143 8.63 -16.38 0.03
CA VAL A 143 8.44 -14.95 0.24
C VAL A 143 8.99 -14.20 -0.98
N ARG A 144 8.36 -13.08 -1.34
CA ARG A 144 8.85 -12.13 -2.34
C ARG A 144 9.14 -10.79 -1.68
N ARG A 145 10.13 -10.09 -2.22
CA ARG A 145 10.42 -8.70 -1.89
C ARG A 145 10.35 -7.92 -3.19
N LEU A 146 9.20 -7.32 -3.48
CA LEU A 146 8.99 -6.65 -4.77
C LEU A 146 9.59 -5.25 -4.77
N GLY A 147 9.53 -4.55 -3.64
CA GLY A 147 10.18 -3.25 -3.46
C GLY A 147 9.31 -2.03 -3.77
N ALA A 148 7.99 -2.21 -3.74
CA ALA A 148 6.99 -1.17 -3.88
C ALA A 148 5.78 -1.55 -3.02
N ALA A 149 5.55 -0.84 -1.92
CA ALA A 149 4.58 -1.21 -0.88
C ALA A 149 3.13 -1.18 -1.38
N ALA A 150 2.78 -0.17 -2.19
CA ALA A 150 1.47 -0.05 -2.81
C ALA A 150 1.22 -1.22 -3.78
N VAL A 151 2.25 -1.65 -4.50
CA VAL A 151 2.17 -2.83 -5.39
C VAL A 151 1.96 -4.11 -4.60
N ASP A 152 2.73 -4.32 -3.52
CA ASP A 152 2.62 -5.50 -2.65
C ASP A 152 1.20 -5.62 -2.07
N MET A 153 0.62 -4.52 -1.57
CA MET A 153 -0.77 -4.51 -1.11
C MET A 153 -1.79 -4.78 -2.23
N CYS A 154 -1.57 -4.25 -3.43
CA CYS A 154 -2.43 -4.55 -4.58
C CYS A 154 -2.39 -6.04 -4.97
N HIS A 155 -1.24 -6.71 -4.84
CA HIS A 155 -1.09 -8.14 -5.14
C HIS A 155 -1.83 -9.02 -4.14
N VAL A 156 -1.83 -8.62 -2.86
CA VAL A 156 -2.69 -9.25 -1.84
C VAL A 156 -4.17 -9.01 -2.15
N ALA A 157 -4.55 -7.78 -2.53
CA ALA A 157 -5.92 -7.44 -2.93
C ALA A 157 -6.42 -8.24 -4.14
N LEU A 158 -5.52 -8.53 -5.09
CA LEU A 158 -5.77 -9.33 -6.28
C LEU A 158 -5.82 -10.85 -6.00
N GLY A 159 -5.35 -11.28 -4.83
CA GLY A 159 -5.28 -12.69 -4.45
C GLY A 159 -4.15 -13.48 -5.11
N VAL A 160 -3.12 -12.80 -5.62
CA VAL A 160 -1.90 -13.48 -6.14
C VAL A 160 -0.83 -13.68 -5.07
N ALA A 161 -0.96 -12.98 -3.94
CA ALA A 161 -0.26 -13.22 -2.69
C ALA A 161 -1.27 -13.28 -1.54
N GLU A 162 -0.95 -14.00 -0.46
CA GLU A 162 -1.85 -14.19 0.66
C GLU A 162 -1.68 -13.13 1.76
N ALA A 163 -0.47 -12.61 1.98
CA ALA A 163 -0.23 -11.59 2.99
C ALA A 163 0.99 -10.73 2.66
N TYR A 164 0.99 -9.54 3.27
CA TYR A 164 2.05 -8.54 3.21
C TYR A 164 2.43 -8.09 4.62
N TRP A 165 3.72 -7.88 4.87
CA TRP A 165 4.20 -7.17 6.07
C TRP A 165 5.40 -6.30 5.73
N GLU A 166 5.49 -5.14 6.37
CA GLU A 166 6.64 -4.23 6.29
C GLU A 166 6.62 -3.27 7.49
N TYR A 167 7.79 -2.78 7.89
CA TYR A 167 7.94 -1.79 8.95
C TYR A 167 8.20 -0.39 8.36
N ARG A 168 7.76 0.65 9.09
CA ARG A 168 8.06 2.07 8.83
C ARG A 168 7.48 2.69 7.55
N LEU A 169 6.39 2.12 7.05
CA LEU A 169 5.64 2.76 5.96
C LEU A 169 5.07 4.12 6.40
N LYS A 170 5.05 5.05 5.45
CA LYS A 170 4.50 6.39 5.60
C LYS A 170 3.01 6.41 5.21
N PRO A 171 2.26 7.46 5.59
CA PRO A 171 0.83 7.54 5.25
C PRO A 171 0.54 7.47 3.75
N TRP A 172 1.40 8.03 2.90
CA TRP A 172 1.26 7.99 1.44
C TRP A 172 1.48 6.60 0.84
N ASP A 173 2.43 5.81 1.38
CA ASP A 173 2.64 4.41 1.00
C ASP A 173 1.39 3.57 1.29
N MET A 174 0.68 3.87 2.39
CA MET A 174 -0.36 3.02 2.94
C MET A 174 -1.79 3.36 2.51
N ALA A 175 -2.13 4.65 2.38
CA ALA A 175 -3.53 5.09 2.35
C ALA A 175 -4.38 4.41 1.26
N ALA A 176 -3.83 4.24 0.05
CA ALA A 176 -4.52 3.58 -1.04
C ALA A 176 -4.61 2.06 -0.84
N GLY A 177 -3.48 1.43 -0.50
CA GLY A 177 -3.38 -0.02 -0.34
C GLY A 177 -4.24 -0.56 0.81
N VAL A 178 -4.30 0.16 1.94
CA VAL A 178 -5.14 -0.23 3.09
C VAL A 178 -6.61 -0.26 2.69
N LEU A 179 -7.13 0.75 1.98
CA LEU A 179 -8.53 0.72 1.55
C LEU A 179 -8.81 -0.46 0.61
N LEU A 180 -7.91 -0.74 -0.34
CA LEU A 180 -8.02 -1.89 -1.24
C LEU A 180 -8.13 -3.21 -0.46
N LEU A 181 -7.28 -3.40 0.56
CA LEU A 181 -7.31 -4.58 1.43
C LEU A 181 -8.57 -4.65 2.29
N GLU A 182 -8.99 -3.55 2.91
CA GLU A 182 -10.22 -3.55 3.71
C GLU A 182 -11.47 -3.92 2.88
N ARG A 183 -11.49 -3.58 1.58
CA ARG A 183 -12.63 -3.88 0.70
C ARG A 183 -12.71 -5.34 0.27
N ILE A 184 -11.65 -6.13 0.43
CA ILE A 184 -11.65 -7.55 0.09
C ILE A 184 -11.80 -8.46 1.31
N ALA A 185 -11.22 -8.09 2.46
CA ALA A 185 -11.37 -8.79 3.73
C ALA A 185 -10.94 -7.89 4.90
N PRO A 186 -11.64 -7.94 6.06
CA PRO A 186 -11.13 -7.29 7.27
C PRO A 186 -9.84 -7.97 7.70
N ALA A 187 -8.89 -7.21 8.26
CA ALA A 187 -7.71 -7.76 8.91
C ALA A 187 -8.15 -8.78 9.98
N THR A 188 -7.83 -10.06 9.78
CA THR A 188 -8.60 -11.12 10.43
C THR A 188 -8.35 -11.23 11.93
N GLU A 189 -9.41 -11.07 12.73
CA GLU A 189 -9.48 -11.41 14.17
C GLU A 189 -8.91 -12.80 14.51
N LYS A 190 -8.95 -13.75 13.56
CA LYS A 190 -8.44 -15.12 13.69
C LYS A 190 -6.90 -15.22 13.74
N LEU A 191 -6.19 -14.28 13.11
CA LEU A 191 -4.72 -14.19 13.20
C LEU A 191 -4.33 -13.48 14.50
N LYS A 192 -5.05 -12.41 14.86
CA LYS A 192 -4.90 -11.71 16.16
C LYS A 192 -5.06 -12.67 17.34
N SER A 193 -6.06 -13.56 17.30
CA SER A 193 -6.29 -14.57 18.34
C SER A 193 -5.17 -15.61 18.49
N LYS A 194 -4.25 -15.69 17.53
CA LYS A 194 -3.06 -16.57 17.57
C LYS A 194 -1.78 -15.81 17.92
N GLY A 195 -1.88 -14.54 18.36
CA GLY A 195 -0.74 -13.68 18.65
C GLY A 195 -0.01 -13.16 17.41
N ILE A 196 -0.55 -13.43 16.22
CA ILE A 196 0.00 -12.97 14.94
C ILE A 196 -0.88 -11.81 14.48
N ASP A 197 -0.59 -10.62 14.99
CA ASP A 197 -1.36 -9.43 14.70
C ASP A 197 -0.77 -8.64 13.53
N PHE A 198 -1.10 -9.04 12.31
CA PHE A 198 -0.84 -8.20 11.12
C PHE A 198 -1.82 -7.01 11.02
N SER A 199 -2.76 -6.87 11.96
CA SER A 199 -3.61 -5.69 12.08
C SER A 199 -2.96 -4.53 12.82
N LEU A 200 -1.70 -4.70 13.24
CA LEU A 200 -0.75 -3.62 13.52
C LEU A 200 -0.37 -2.86 12.22
N TRP A 201 -1.37 -2.55 11.40
CA TRP A 201 -1.40 -1.36 10.56
C TRP A 201 -1.25 -0.20 11.52
N TYR A 202 -0.09 0.46 11.55
CA TYR A 202 0.27 1.42 12.59
C TYR A 202 -0.69 2.63 12.62
N LYS A 203 -1.82 2.51 13.31
CA LYS A 203 -2.49 3.59 14.03
C LYS A 203 -2.03 3.47 15.48
N PRO A 204 -0.98 4.19 15.91
CA PRO A 204 -0.77 4.31 17.34
C PRO A 204 -2.01 5.03 17.90
N GLU A 205 -2.54 4.55 19.02
CA GLU A 205 -3.59 5.22 19.80
C GLU A 205 -3.18 6.66 20.22
N SER A 206 -1.93 7.04 19.92
CA SER A 206 -1.32 8.35 20.12
C SER A 206 -0.82 9.01 18.83
N TYR A 207 -1.45 8.81 17.65
CA TYR A 207 -1.15 9.64 16.47
C TYR A 207 -1.67 11.07 16.71
N VAL A 208 -0.90 11.82 17.48
CA VAL A 208 -0.85 13.28 17.44
C VAL A 208 0.14 13.59 16.33
N THR A 209 -0.34 14.20 15.25
CA THR A 209 0.52 14.89 14.30
C THR A 209 1.11 16.11 14.99
N ASP A 210 2.17 15.91 15.76
CA ASP A 210 3.11 17.02 15.95
C ASP A 210 3.95 17.10 14.67
N LEU A 211 3.36 17.82 13.69
CA LEU A 211 3.89 18.34 12.43
C LEU A 211 4.12 17.33 11.30
#